data_AF-A0A6L5G0W4-F1
#
_entry.id   AF-A0A6L5G0W4-F1
#
_cell.length_a   1.000
_cell.length_b   1.000
_cell.length_c   1.000
_cell.angle_alpha   90.00
_cell.angle_beta   90.00
_cell.angle_gamma   90.00
#
_symmetry.space_group_name_H-M   'P 1'
#
loop_
_entity.id
_entity.type
_entity.pdbx_description
1 polymer ?
#
loop_
_entity_poly.entity_id
_entity_poly.type
_entity_poly.pdbx_seq_one_letter_code
_entity_poly.pdbx_strand_id
1 'polypeptide(L)'
;MFERLGGAVVARRRSIIIATIVLFAVAGFFGSGVADKLSSGGFDDPNSEASLAADTLKERFGVEDPNVILLVDAKSGNADDPEVAAAGTALTEELANAAGVGGVYSFWTTGIPSLMSDDGSQAIVLGRIEGDQNEIKEHIEVISPEFTRSTDAVDVSVGGFAEIYRQM
;
A
#
# COMPACT_ATOMS: atom_id res chain seq x y z
N MET A 1 8.66 -8.13 53.79
CA MET A 1 8.64 -8.87 52.50
C MET A 1 9.72 -8.35 51.56
N PHE A 2 9.76 -7.05 51.27
CA PHE A 2 10.79 -6.42 50.41
C PHE A 2 12.23 -6.55 50.93
N GLU A 3 12.47 -6.53 52.26
CA GLU A 3 13.82 -6.76 52.81
C GLU A 3 14.35 -8.19 52.54
N ARG A 4 13.48 -9.21 52.59
CA ARG A 4 13.88 -10.60 52.33
C ARG A 4 14.14 -10.83 50.83
N LEU A 5 13.35 -10.20 49.96
CA LEU A 5 13.57 -10.19 48.51
C LEU A 5 14.86 -9.44 48.14
N GLY A 6 15.07 -8.24 48.71
CA GLY A 6 16.27 -7.45 48.50
C GLY A 6 17.54 -8.18 48.96
N GLY A 7 17.52 -8.79 50.14
CA GLY A 7 18.64 -9.60 50.64
C GLY A 7 18.97 -10.79 49.73
N ALA A 8 17.96 -11.52 49.24
CA ALA A 8 18.15 -12.63 48.32
C ALA A 8 18.71 -12.19 46.95
N VAL A 9 18.26 -11.04 46.44
CA VAL A 9 18.74 -10.46 45.17
C VAL A 9 20.20 -10.02 45.28
N VAL A 10 20.59 -9.34 46.37
CA VAL A 10 21.98 -8.88 46.58
C VAL A 10 22.93 -10.06 46.77
N ALA A 11 22.51 -11.11 47.49
CA ALA A 11 23.29 -12.33 47.69
C ALA A 11 23.56 -13.07 46.37
N ARG A 12 22.62 -13.04 45.41
CA ARG A 12 22.72 -13.73 44.11
C ARG A 12 22.92 -12.77 42.92
N ARG A 13 23.40 -11.55 43.18
CA ARG A 13 23.45 -10.45 42.19
C ARG A 13 24.07 -10.83 40.84
N ARG A 14 25.16 -11.61 40.84
CA ARG A 14 25.85 -12.00 39.58
C ARG A 14 24.99 -12.96 38.75
N SER A 15 24.40 -13.98 39.37
CA SER A 15 23.52 -14.94 38.68
C SER A 15 22.26 -14.26 38.15
N ILE A 16 21.70 -13.33 38.91
CA ILE A 16 20.52 -12.56 38.49
C ILE A 16 20.88 -11.67 37.29
N ILE A 17 22.00 -10.94 37.35
CA ILE A 17 22.46 -10.11 36.22
C ILE A 17 22.67 -10.96 34.96
N ILE A 18 23.38 -12.10 35.07
CA ILE A 18 23.60 -12.99 33.94
C ILE A 18 22.28 -13.52 33.40
N ALA A 19 21.37 -13.97 34.26
CA ALA A 19 20.07 -14.47 33.84
C ALA A 19 19.24 -13.38 33.14
N THR A 20 19.25 -12.14 33.65
CA THR A 20 18.58 -11.01 33.01
C THR A 20 19.18 -10.68 31.65
N ILE A 21 20.51 -10.66 31.52
CA ILE A 21 21.17 -10.42 30.23
C ILE A 21 20.84 -11.53 29.23
N VAL A 22 20.88 -12.79 29.65
CA VAL A 22 20.51 -13.93 28.80
C VAL A 22 19.04 -13.83 28.38
N LEU A 23 18.13 -13.55 29.32
CA LEU A 23 16.71 -13.40 29.02
C LEU A 23 16.47 -12.22 28.06
N PHE A 24 17.17 -11.11 28.25
CA PHE A 24 17.10 -9.95 27.37
C PHE A 24 17.61 -10.26 25.97
N ALA A 25 18.75 -10.97 25.85
CA ALA A 25 19.29 -11.39 24.56
C ALA A 25 18.34 -12.36 23.83
N VAL A 26 17.76 -13.32 24.56
CA VAL A 26 16.75 -14.25 24.03
C VAL A 26 15.50 -13.50 23.58
N ALA A 27 14.98 -12.59 24.40
CA ALA A 27 13.83 -11.77 24.04
C ALA A 27 14.10 -10.87 22.83
N GLY A 28 15.29 -10.27 22.73
CA GLY A 28 15.70 -9.48 21.58
C GLY A 28 15.82 -10.32 20.30
N PHE A 29 16.35 -11.55 20.41
CA PHE A 29 16.45 -12.46 19.27
C PHE A 29 15.08 -12.92 18.77
N PHE A 30 14.16 -13.30 19.66
CA PHE A 30 12.80 -13.71 19.26
C PHE A 30 11.90 -12.53 18.89
N GLY A 31 12.15 -11.33 19.44
CA GLY A 31 11.36 -10.13 19.19
C GLY A 31 11.82 -9.30 17.99
N SER A 32 12.94 -9.62 17.35
CA SER A 32 13.52 -8.78 16.29
C SER A 32 12.61 -8.59 15.07
N GLY A 33 11.74 -9.57 14.77
CA GLY A 33 10.80 -9.52 13.65
C GLY A 33 9.40 -9.02 14.03
N VAL A 34 9.19 -8.50 15.24
CA VAL A 34 7.85 -8.04 15.65
C VAL A 34 7.38 -6.85 14.84
N ALA A 35 8.30 -5.97 14.41
CA ALA A 35 7.98 -4.79 13.62
C ALA A 35 7.28 -5.16 12.31
N ASP A 36 7.75 -6.20 11.62
CA ASP A 36 7.19 -6.71 10.36
C ASP A 36 5.81 -7.38 10.54
N LYS A 37 5.42 -7.68 11.78
CA LYS A 37 4.14 -8.33 12.12
C LYS A 37 3.12 -7.38 12.71
N LEU A 38 3.49 -6.13 12.96
CA LEU A 38 2.54 -5.11 13.37
C LEU A 38 1.74 -4.66 12.15
N SER A 39 0.43 -4.56 12.29
CA SER A 39 -0.41 -3.92 11.28
C SER A 39 -0.30 -2.41 11.43
N SER A 40 -0.16 -1.69 10.31
CA SER A 40 -0.29 -0.23 10.26
C SER A 40 -1.76 0.25 10.34
N GLY A 41 -2.72 -0.68 10.50
CA GLY A 41 -4.15 -0.46 10.30
C GLY A 41 -5.06 -0.79 11.47
N GLY A 42 -6.32 -1.09 11.12
CA GLY A 42 -7.40 -1.37 12.07
C GLY A 42 -8.15 -0.12 12.55
N PHE A 43 -8.18 0.94 11.74
CA PHE A 43 -8.91 2.17 12.04
C PHE A 43 -10.43 2.02 11.92
N ASP A 44 -10.88 1.06 11.11
CA ASP A 44 -12.30 0.77 10.92
C ASP A 44 -12.81 -0.19 12.01
N ASP A 45 -14.06 0.01 12.43
CA ASP A 45 -14.76 -0.99 13.25
C ASP A 45 -15.37 -2.05 12.33
N PRO A 46 -14.86 -3.30 12.36
CA PRO A 46 -15.32 -4.36 11.47
C PRO A 46 -16.78 -4.75 11.69
N ASN A 47 -17.40 -4.34 12.79
CA ASN A 47 -18.81 -4.61 13.09
C ASN A 47 -19.73 -3.41 12.76
N SER A 48 -19.18 -2.35 12.18
CA SER A 48 -19.96 -1.17 11.82
C SER A 48 -20.88 -1.44 10.62
N GLU A 49 -22.00 -0.72 10.55
CA GLU A 49 -22.90 -0.75 9.38
C GLU A 49 -22.18 -0.28 8.10
N ALA A 50 -21.18 0.61 8.23
CA ALA A 50 -20.37 1.08 7.11
C ALA A 50 -19.48 -0.05 6.54
N SER A 51 -18.80 -0.81 7.40
CA SER A 51 -18.01 -1.97 6.98
C SER A 51 -18.88 -3.04 6.33
N LEU A 52 -20.05 -3.34 6.91
CA LEU A 52 -21.00 -4.28 6.33
C LEU A 52 -21.51 -3.82 4.95
N ALA A 53 -21.75 -2.52 4.77
CA ALA A 53 -22.17 -1.96 3.49
C ALA A 53 -21.05 -2.07 2.44
N ALA A 54 -19.81 -1.78 2.82
CA ALA A 54 -18.64 -1.92 1.94
C ALA A 54 -18.43 -3.39 1.52
N ASP A 55 -18.51 -4.33 2.45
CA ASP A 55 -18.41 -5.77 2.16
C ASP A 55 -19.54 -6.23 1.23
N THR A 56 -20.76 -5.75 1.45
CA THR A 56 -21.90 -6.07 0.57
C THR A 56 -21.69 -5.53 -0.84
N LEU A 57 -21.14 -4.31 -0.99
CA LEU A 57 -20.82 -3.73 -2.29
C LEU A 57 -19.77 -4.55 -3.04
N LYS A 58 -18.71 -4.97 -2.34
CA LYS A 58 -17.68 -5.85 -2.86
C LYS A 58 -18.26 -7.20 -3.29
N GLU A 59 -18.98 -7.89 -2.42
CA GLU A 59 -19.47 -9.25 -2.69
C GLU A 59 -20.51 -9.30 -3.81
N ARG A 60 -21.43 -8.32 -3.87
CA ARG A 60 -22.55 -8.36 -4.82
C ARG A 60 -22.27 -7.68 -6.14
N PHE A 61 -21.47 -6.61 -6.13
CA PHE A 61 -21.25 -5.78 -7.30
C PHE A 61 -19.80 -5.77 -7.75
N GLY A 62 -18.88 -6.41 -7.01
CA GLY A 62 -17.45 -6.34 -7.29
C GLY A 62 -16.90 -4.93 -7.17
N VAL A 63 -17.59 -4.04 -6.45
CA VAL A 63 -17.19 -2.64 -6.30
C VAL A 63 -16.19 -2.58 -5.15
N GLU A 64 -14.97 -2.20 -5.48
CA GLU A 64 -13.94 -1.88 -4.50
C GLU A 64 -13.29 -0.56 -4.87
N ASP A 65 -12.94 0.23 -3.85
CA ASP A 65 -12.29 1.51 -4.07
C ASP A 65 -10.86 1.30 -4.58
N PRO A 66 -10.46 1.97 -5.67
CA PRO A 66 -9.08 1.93 -6.13
C PRO A 66 -8.17 2.57 -5.07
N ASN A 67 -7.03 1.92 -4.78
CA ASN A 67 -6.06 2.40 -3.80
C ASN A 67 -4.71 2.78 -4.44
N VAL A 68 -4.51 2.47 -5.72
CA VAL A 68 -3.38 2.92 -6.53
C VAL A 68 -3.91 3.70 -7.74
N ILE A 69 -3.30 4.84 -8.01
CA ILE A 69 -3.66 5.74 -9.10
C ILE A 69 -2.40 6.05 -9.89
N LEU A 70 -2.40 5.84 -11.20
CA LEU A 70 -1.36 6.34 -12.09
C LEU A 70 -1.89 7.61 -12.76
N LEU A 71 -1.25 8.74 -12.50
CA LEU A 71 -1.48 9.96 -13.25
C LEU A 71 -0.57 9.95 -14.48
N VAL A 72 -1.17 10.02 -15.66
CA VAL A 72 -0.47 10.09 -16.94
C VAL A 72 -0.62 11.50 -17.48
N ASP A 73 0.51 12.20 -17.59
CA ASP A 73 0.61 13.55 -18.10
C ASP A 73 1.16 13.52 -19.54
N ALA A 74 0.43 14.10 -20.48
CA ALA A 74 0.87 14.21 -21.86
C ALA A 74 1.93 15.31 -21.99
N LYS A 75 3.16 14.97 -22.38
CA LYS A 75 4.25 15.95 -22.55
C LYS A 75 3.93 17.03 -23.58
N SER A 76 3.07 16.70 -24.53
CA SER A 76 2.54 17.63 -25.51
C SER A 76 1.19 17.15 -26.01
N GLY A 77 0.29 18.09 -26.31
CA GLY A 77 -1.01 17.75 -26.91
C GLY A 77 -2.03 17.34 -25.87
N ASN A 78 -2.85 16.34 -26.22
CA ASN A 78 -3.96 15.84 -25.42
C ASN A 78 -3.70 14.38 -25.00
N ALA A 79 -4.24 13.98 -23.85
CA ALA A 79 -4.14 12.62 -23.36
C ALA A 79 -4.90 11.58 -24.24
N ASP A 80 -5.77 12.02 -25.14
CA ASP A 80 -6.43 11.18 -26.17
C ASP A 80 -5.66 11.11 -27.50
N ASP A 81 -4.53 11.82 -27.63
CA ASP A 81 -3.71 11.73 -28.83
C ASP A 81 -3.19 10.28 -29.00
N PRO A 82 -3.08 9.75 -30.23
CA PRO A 82 -2.86 8.32 -30.46
C PRO A 82 -1.64 7.73 -29.75
N GLU A 83 -0.57 8.52 -29.59
CA GLU A 83 0.65 8.10 -28.92
C GLU A 83 0.46 8.02 -27.39
N VAL A 84 -0.21 9.01 -26.79
CA VAL A 84 -0.53 9.03 -25.35
C VAL A 84 -1.55 7.95 -25.02
N ALA A 85 -2.55 7.76 -25.88
CA ALA A 85 -3.56 6.72 -25.72
C ALA A 85 -2.97 5.30 -25.78
N ALA A 86 -2.00 5.07 -26.67
CA ALA A 86 -1.27 3.82 -26.72
C ALA A 86 -0.44 3.59 -25.43
N ALA A 87 0.26 4.63 -24.95
CA ALA A 87 1.03 4.55 -23.70
C ALA A 87 0.13 4.31 -22.47
N GLY A 88 -1.00 5.01 -22.39
CA GLY A 88 -1.99 4.87 -21.33
C GLY A 88 -2.65 3.49 -21.31
N THR A 89 -2.99 2.95 -22.48
CA THR A 89 -3.50 1.58 -22.62
C THR A 89 -2.47 0.55 -22.17
N ALA A 90 -1.21 0.70 -22.59
CA ALA A 90 -0.12 -0.17 -22.17
C ALA A 90 0.10 -0.12 -20.65
N LEU A 91 0.09 1.07 -20.03
CA LEU A 91 0.17 1.23 -18.57
C LEU A 91 -0.99 0.53 -17.85
N THR A 92 -2.20 0.60 -18.42
CA THR A 92 -3.38 -0.08 -17.89
C THR A 92 -3.20 -1.60 -17.91
N GLU A 93 -2.69 -2.14 -19.02
CA GLU A 93 -2.40 -3.58 -19.15
C GLU A 93 -1.24 -4.03 -18.25
N GLU A 94 -0.16 -3.25 -18.16
CA GLU A 94 0.98 -3.52 -17.28
C GLU A 94 0.52 -3.59 -15.82
N LEU A 95 -0.25 -2.61 -15.36
CA LEU A 95 -0.76 -2.59 -13.99
C LEU A 95 -1.75 -3.73 -13.74
N ALA A 96 -2.60 -4.08 -14.71
CA ALA A 96 -3.51 -5.21 -14.60
C ALA A 96 -2.80 -6.58 -14.51
N ASN A 97 -1.57 -6.66 -15.02
CA ASN A 97 -0.75 -7.87 -14.95
C ASN A 97 0.20 -7.87 -13.74
N ALA A 98 0.25 -6.79 -12.95
CA ALA A 98 1.04 -6.74 -11.74
C ALA A 98 0.47 -7.71 -10.68
N ALA A 99 1.36 -8.42 -9.99
CA ALA A 99 0.95 -9.38 -8.97
C ALA A 99 0.20 -8.67 -7.83
N GLY A 100 -0.93 -9.23 -7.41
CA GLY A 100 -1.75 -8.67 -6.34
C GLY A 100 -2.51 -7.40 -6.72
N VAL A 101 -2.63 -7.07 -8.02
CA VAL A 101 -3.43 -5.93 -8.48
C VAL A 101 -4.67 -6.41 -9.23
N GLY A 102 -5.83 -5.90 -8.83
CA GLY A 102 -7.13 -6.19 -9.44
C GLY A 102 -7.89 -4.91 -9.80
N GLY A 103 -8.99 -5.08 -10.54
CA GLY A 103 -9.93 -3.99 -10.84
C GLY A 103 -9.29 -2.79 -11.55
N VAL A 104 -8.45 -3.04 -12.56
CA VAL A 104 -7.72 -1.98 -13.26
C VAL A 104 -8.53 -1.43 -14.43
N TYR A 105 -8.67 -0.10 -14.50
CA TYR A 105 -9.37 0.60 -15.57
C TYR A 105 -8.84 2.02 -15.75
N SER A 106 -8.98 2.56 -16.95
CA SER A 106 -8.49 3.90 -17.29
C SER A 106 -9.46 4.63 -18.21
N PHE A 107 -9.15 5.91 -18.48
CA PHE A 107 -9.84 6.69 -19.51
C PHE A 107 -9.91 5.92 -20.85
N TRP A 108 -8.78 5.34 -21.29
CA TRP A 108 -8.70 4.70 -22.61
C TRP A 108 -9.45 3.36 -22.71
N THR A 109 -9.62 2.62 -21.62
CA THR A 109 -10.38 1.36 -21.63
C THR A 109 -11.89 1.56 -21.44
N THR A 110 -12.29 2.64 -20.76
CA THR A 110 -13.70 2.86 -20.37
C THR A 110 -14.39 3.99 -21.13
N GLY A 111 -13.62 4.96 -21.64
CA GLY A 111 -14.13 6.20 -22.24
C GLY A 111 -14.83 7.13 -21.25
N ILE A 112 -14.67 6.92 -19.92
CA ILE A 112 -15.32 7.75 -18.90
C ILE A 112 -14.65 9.13 -18.85
N PRO A 113 -15.35 10.23 -19.18
CA PRO A 113 -14.73 11.55 -19.30
C PRO A 113 -14.14 12.09 -18.00
N SER A 114 -14.68 11.69 -16.84
CA SER A 114 -14.18 12.13 -15.53
C SER A 114 -12.82 11.51 -15.15
N LEU A 115 -12.27 10.61 -15.96
CA LEU A 115 -10.91 10.08 -15.82
C LEU A 115 -9.87 10.90 -16.59
N MET A 116 -10.29 11.97 -17.26
CA MET A 116 -9.42 12.94 -17.93
C MET A 116 -9.57 14.31 -17.24
N SER A 117 -8.51 15.10 -17.24
CA SER A 117 -8.54 16.48 -16.77
C SER A 117 -9.40 17.36 -17.68
N ASP A 118 -9.94 18.45 -17.13
CA ASP A 118 -10.79 19.38 -17.89
C ASP A 118 -10.06 20.03 -19.08
N ASP A 119 -8.73 20.20 -18.99
CA ASP A 119 -7.88 20.73 -20.05
C ASP A 119 -7.39 19.63 -21.03
N GLY A 120 -7.69 18.36 -20.74
CA GLY A 120 -7.33 17.20 -21.55
C GLY A 120 -5.85 16.86 -21.56
N SER A 121 -5.01 17.50 -20.74
CA SER A 121 -3.57 17.24 -20.68
C SER A 121 -3.21 15.98 -19.89
N GLN A 122 -4.10 15.53 -19.00
CA GLN A 122 -3.85 14.43 -18.08
C GLN A 122 -5.00 13.43 -18.08
N ALA A 123 -4.67 12.16 -17.87
CA ALA A 123 -5.65 11.11 -17.63
C ALA A 123 -5.15 10.13 -16.57
N ILE A 124 -6.07 9.42 -15.93
CA ILE A 124 -5.74 8.50 -14.84
C ILE A 124 -6.00 7.03 -15.19
N VAL A 125 -5.13 6.17 -14.66
CA VAL A 125 -5.34 4.72 -14.52
C VAL A 125 -5.64 4.45 -13.06
N LEU A 126 -6.70 3.72 -12.80
CA LEU A 126 -7.14 3.32 -11.46
C LEU A 126 -6.94 1.82 -11.31
N GLY A 127 -6.47 1.41 -10.14
CA GLY A 127 -6.32 0.00 -9.79
C GLY A 127 -6.43 -0.21 -8.29
N ARG A 128 -6.53 -1.49 -7.90
CA ARG A 128 -6.58 -1.90 -6.51
C ARG A 128 -5.54 -2.96 -6.22
N ILE A 129 -4.61 -2.64 -5.35
CA ILE A 129 -3.74 -3.61 -4.70
C ILE A 129 -4.58 -4.37 -3.68
N GLU A 130 -4.64 -5.69 -3.85
CA GLU A 130 -5.32 -6.63 -2.97
C GLU A 130 -4.48 -6.93 -1.72
N GLY A 131 -5.17 -7.39 -0.67
CA GLY A 131 -4.53 -7.79 0.58
C GLY A 131 -4.79 -6.84 1.74
N ASP A 132 -4.14 -7.14 2.87
CA ASP A 132 -4.16 -6.28 4.04
C ASP A 132 -3.21 -5.07 3.90
N GLN A 133 -3.17 -4.18 4.89
CA GLN A 133 -2.36 -2.96 4.80
C GLN A 133 -0.85 -3.22 4.71
N ASN A 134 -0.37 -4.33 5.26
CA ASN A 134 1.04 -4.69 5.16
C ASN A 134 1.34 -5.21 3.75
N GLU A 135 0.47 -6.08 3.22
CA GLU A 135 0.58 -6.57 1.82
C GLU A 135 0.47 -5.42 0.81
N ILE A 136 -0.44 -4.46 1.03
CA ILE A 136 -0.57 -3.26 0.19
C ILE A 136 0.74 -2.45 0.21
N LYS A 137 1.34 -2.27 1.39
CA LYS A 137 2.62 -1.54 1.54
C LYS A 137 3.76 -2.26 0.81
N GLU A 138 3.86 -3.57 0.96
CA GLU A 138 4.89 -4.37 0.29
C GLU A 138 4.75 -4.29 -1.25
N HIS A 139 3.54 -4.39 -1.78
CA HIS A 139 3.31 -4.29 -3.23
C HIS A 139 3.58 -2.88 -3.78
N ILE A 140 3.13 -1.82 -3.09
CA ILE A 140 3.35 -0.45 -3.58
C ILE A 140 4.83 -0.04 -3.53
N GLU A 141 5.64 -0.61 -2.63
CA GLU A 141 7.09 -0.42 -2.62
C GLU A 141 7.76 -0.90 -3.92
N VAL A 142 7.17 -1.89 -4.59
CA VAL A 142 7.62 -2.39 -5.90
C VAL A 142 6.97 -1.63 -7.05
N ILE A 143 5.65 -1.43 -7.01
CA ILE A 143 4.87 -0.81 -8.09
C ILE A 143 5.24 0.67 -8.26
N SER A 144 5.38 1.41 -7.16
CA SER A 144 5.58 2.87 -7.25
C SER A 144 6.84 3.27 -8.02
N PRO A 145 8.04 2.69 -7.75
CA PRO A 145 9.24 2.95 -8.54
C PRO A 145 9.17 2.46 -9.99
N GLU A 146 8.49 1.35 -10.26
CA GLU A 146 8.38 0.77 -11.61
C GLU A 146 7.52 1.63 -12.54
N PHE A 147 6.41 2.13 -12.02
CA PHE A 147 5.45 2.92 -12.79
C PHE A 147 5.73 4.42 -12.77
N THR A 148 6.52 4.93 -11.82
CA THR A 148 6.99 6.32 -11.85
C THR A 148 8.07 6.47 -12.91
N ARG A 149 7.66 6.80 -14.14
CA ARG A 149 8.56 6.86 -15.30
C ARG A 149 8.22 7.99 -16.26
N SER A 150 9.22 8.40 -17.01
CA SER A 150 9.13 9.42 -18.05
C SER A 150 9.49 8.80 -19.39
N THR A 151 8.67 9.02 -20.40
CA THR A 151 8.88 8.58 -21.79
C THR A 151 8.88 9.79 -22.73
N ASP A 152 9.03 9.60 -24.04
CA ASP A 152 8.95 10.72 -24.99
C ASP A 152 7.53 11.32 -25.08
N ALA A 153 6.50 10.52 -24.83
CA ALA A 153 5.10 10.92 -24.94
C ALA A 153 4.47 11.35 -23.61
N VAL A 154 4.82 10.68 -22.51
CA VAL A 154 4.15 10.84 -21.20
C VAL A 154 5.10 10.90 -20.02
N ASP A 155 4.69 11.64 -19.00
CA ASP A 155 5.21 11.56 -17.63
C ASP A 155 4.18 10.83 -16.75
N VAL A 156 4.63 9.82 -16.01
CA VAL A 156 3.76 8.99 -15.16
C VAL A 156 4.15 9.16 -13.70
N SER A 157 3.16 9.47 -12.87
CA SER A 157 3.29 9.58 -11.42
C SER A 157 2.36 8.62 -10.71
N VAL A 158 2.82 8.01 -9.63
CA VAL A 158 2.02 7.08 -8.81
C VAL A 158 1.46 7.80 -7.59
N GLY A 159 0.19 7.58 -7.30
CA GLY A 159 -0.54 8.13 -6.17
C GLY A 159 -1.61 7.16 -5.66
N GLY A 160 -2.61 7.72 -4.97
CA GLY A 160 -3.63 6.94 -4.27
C GLY A 160 -3.24 6.62 -2.82
N PHE A 161 -4.15 5.98 -2.10
CA PHE A 161 -3.99 5.71 -0.67
C PHE A 161 -2.81 4.77 -0.36
N ALA A 162 -2.50 3.84 -1.26
CA ALA A 162 -1.36 2.94 -1.12
C ALA A 162 -0.02 3.72 -1.09
N GLU A 163 0.14 4.74 -1.93
CA GLU A 163 1.37 5.56 -1.98
C GLU A 163 1.56 6.39 -0.68
N ILE A 164 0.47 6.76 0.00
CA ILE A 164 0.54 7.43 1.31
C ILE A 164 1.13 6.47 2.36
N TYR A 165 0.71 5.21 2.36
CA TYR A 165 1.26 4.20 3.27
C TYR A 165 2.74 3.90 3.03
N ARG A 166 3.21 4.00 1.78
CA ARG A 166 4.62 3.83 1.43
C ARG A 166 5.52 4.89 2.09
N GLN A 167 4.98 6.09 2.33
CA GLN A 167 5.73 7.23 2.87
C GLN A 167 5.74 7.29 4.41
N MET A 168 4.96 6.42 5.08
CA MET A 168 4.91 6.29 6.54
C MET A 168 5.74 5.10 7.03
#